data_AF-A0A556SR90-F1
#
_entry.id   AF-A0A556SR90-F1
#
_cell.length_a   1.000
_cell.length_b   1.000
_cell.length_c   1.000
_cell.angle_alpha   90.00
_cell.angle_beta   90.00
_cell.angle_gamma   90.00
#
_symmetry.space_group_name_H-M   'P 1'
#
loop_
_entity.id
_entity.type
_entity.pdbx_description
1 polymer ?
#
loop_
_entity_poly.entity_id
_entity_poly.type
_entity_poly.pdbx_seq_one_letter_code
_entity_poly.pdbx_strand_id
1 'polypeptide(L)' 'MMYLVAIRAQIRNFTSKFIKNESGVTAIEYAIVAAGVSAVILFIFRANGGPVFIMLEDVFNNLRYKMESIIYS' A
#
# COMPACT_ATOMS: atom_id res chain seq x y z
N MET A 1 -12.42 -14.72 -45.20
CA MET A 1 -11.13 -14.87 -44.47
C MET A 1 -10.39 -13.55 -44.19
N MET A 2 -10.76 -12.41 -44.81
CA MET A 2 -10.04 -11.13 -44.66
C MET A 2 -10.25 -10.43 -43.29
N TYR A 3 -11.43 -10.56 -42.70
CA TYR A 3 -11.76 -9.95 -41.39
C TYR A 3 -10.92 -10.50 -40.23
N LEU A 4 -10.69 -11.82 -40.17
CA LEU A 4 -9.89 -12.44 -39.11
C LEU A 4 -8.41 -12.06 -39.21
N VAL A 5 -7.91 -11.88 -40.43
CA VAL A 5 -6.54 -11.41 -40.69
C VAL A 5 -6.39 -9.94 -40.30
N ALA A 6 -7.39 -9.10 -40.61
CA ALA A 6 -7.41 -7.70 -40.18
C ALA A 6 -7.47 -7.54 -38.66
N ILE A 7 -8.25 -8.37 -37.97
CA ILE A 7 -8.32 -8.39 -36.49
C ILE A 7 -6.97 -8.85 -35.90
N ARG A 8 -6.36 -9.91 -36.43
CA ARG A 8 -5.02 -10.35 -35.99
C ARG A 8 -3.95 -9.28 -36.21
N ALA A 9 -4.00 -8.59 -37.35
CA ALA A 9 -3.08 -7.49 -37.64
C ALA A 9 -3.29 -6.30 -36.70
N GLN A 10 -4.55 -5.95 -36.39
CA GLN A 10 -4.87 -4.90 -35.42
C GLN A 10 -4.38 -5.25 -34.01
N ILE A 11 -4.64 -6.48 -33.54
CA ILE A 11 -4.17 -6.95 -32.23
C ILE A 11 -2.65 -6.92 -32.16
N ARG A 12 -1.95 -7.39 -33.20
CA ARG A 12 -0.48 -7.39 -33.23
C ARG A 12 0.11 -5.98 -33.23
N ASN A 13 -0.54 -5.03 -33.91
CA ASN A 13 -0.12 -3.64 -33.90
C ASN A 13 -0.40 -2.96 -32.55
N PHE A 14 -1.49 -3.32 -31.88
CA PHE A 14 -1.82 -2.81 -30.55
C PHE A 14 -0.83 -3.32 -29.50
N THR A 15 -0.56 -4.63 -29.48
CA THR A 15 0.41 -5.22 -28.54
C THR A 15 1.82 -4.71 -28.78
N SER A 16 2.24 -4.56 -30.04
CA SER A 16 3.55 -3.97 -30.37
C SER A 16 3.66 -2.51 -29.90
N LYS A 17 2.60 -1.71 -30.04
CA LYS A 17 2.56 -0.33 -29.51
C LYS A 17 2.51 -0.29 -27.99
N PHE A 18 1.84 -1.23 -27.33
CA PHE A 18 1.82 -1.34 -25.86
C PHE A 18 3.16 -1.76 -25.27
N ILE A 19 3.85 -2.72 -25.89
CA ILE A 19 5.19 -3.13 -25.48
C ILE A 19 6.20 -1.99 -25.72
N LYS A 20 6.02 -1.24 -26.81
CA LYS A 20 6.90 -0.11 -27.15
C LYS A 20 6.57 1.18 -26.36
N ASN A 21 5.33 1.31 -25.88
CA ASN A 21 4.90 2.36 -24.96
C ASN A 21 5.00 1.84 -23.52
N GLU A 22 6.20 1.93 -22.95
CA GLU A 22 6.57 1.59 -21.57
C GLU A 22 5.67 2.23 -20.47
N SER A 23 4.78 3.15 -20.86
CA SER A 23 3.68 3.67 -20.04
C SER A 23 2.83 2.59 -19.33
N GLY A 24 2.70 1.39 -19.90
CA GLY A 24 2.02 0.27 -19.22
C GLY A 24 2.87 -0.40 -18.14
N VAL A 25 4.18 -0.46 -18.34
CA VAL A 25 5.15 -1.05 -17.40
C VAL A 25 5.34 -0.14 -16.19
N THR A 26 5.46 1.16 -16.44
CA THR A 26 5.57 2.19 -15.39
C THR A 26 4.35 2.24 -14.47
N ALA A 27 3.13 2.08 -14.99
CA ALA A 27 1.93 2.03 -14.16
C ALA A 27 1.90 0.84 -13.18
N ILE A 28 2.39 -0.34 -13.62
CA ILE A 28 2.48 -1.53 -12.77
C ILE A 28 3.55 -1.34 -11.69
N GLU A 29 4.69 -0.74 -12.03
CA GLU A 29 5.75 -0.44 -11.07
C GLU A 29 5.25 0.49 -9.95
N TYR A 30 4.58 1.60 -10.31
CA TYR A 30 4.01 2.50 -9.32
C TYR A 30 2.92 1.84 -8.47
N ALA A 31 2.12 0.93 -9.04
CA ALA A 31 1.12 0.19 -8.28
C ALA A 31 1.75 -0.73 -7.24
N ILE A 32 2.84 -1.44 -7.59
CA ILE A 32 3.58 -2.31 -6.65
C ILE A 32 4.23 -1.47 -5.54
N VAL A 33 4.85 -0.34 -5.90
CA VAL A 33 5.45 0.57 -4.91
C VAL A 33 4.38 1.10 -3.96
N ALA A 34 3.24 1.55 -4.47
CA ALA A 34 2.13 2.04 -3.65
C ALA A 34 1.58 0.95 -2.71
N ALA A 35 1.44 -0.28 -3.19
CA ALA A 35 1.02 -1.41 -2.38
C ALA A 35 2.01 -1.71 -1.25
N GLY A 36 3.32 -1.70 -1.55
CA GLY A 36 4.38 -1.92 -0.56
C GLY A 36 4.39 -0.84 0.53
N VAL A 37 4.32 0.44 0.13
CA VAL A 37 4.25 1.56 1.09
C VAL A 37 2.99 1.47 1.95
N SER A 38 1.84 1.14 1.34
CA SER A 38 0.58 0.98 2.08
C SER A 38 0.65 -0.14 3.11
N ALA A 39 1.29 -1.26 2.78
CA ALA A 39 1.48 -2.38 3.71
C ALA A 39 2.32 -1.98 4.93
N VAL A 40 3.41 -1.23 4.71
CA VAL A 40 4.26 -0.72 5.80
C VAL A 40 3.48 0.24 6.70
N ILE A 41 2.72 1.18 6.12
CA ILE A 41 1.89 2.12 6.89
C ILE A 41 0.86 1.34 7.72
N LEU A 42 0.17 0.37 7.11
CA LEU A 42 -0.85 -0.43 7.80
C LEU A 42 -0.25 -1.26 8.94
N PHE A 43 0.98 -1.77 8.78
CA PHE A 43 1.68 -2.49 9.84
C PHE A 43 2.02 -1.56 11.03
N ILE A 44 2.58 -0.38 10.74
CA ILE A 44 3.00 0.59 11.77
C ILE A 44 1.79 1.13 12.56
N PHE A 45 0.71 1.47 11.85
CA PHE A 45 -0.48 2.12 12.41
C PHE A 45 -1.63 1.14 12.65
N ARG A 46 -1.36 -0.17 12.68
CA ARG A 46 -2.37 -1.19 12.96
C ARG A 46 -3.06 -0.89 14.29
N ALA A 47 -4.39 -0.84 14.28
CA ALA A 47 -5.17 -0.72 15.50
C ALA A 47 -4.89 -1.90 16.43
N ASN A 48 -4.88 -1.65 17.75
CA ASN A 48 -4.78 -2.68 18.79
C ASN A 48 -3.55 -3.60 18.62
N GLY A 49 -2.37 -3.01 18.51
CA GLY A 49 -1.10 -3.76 18.48
C GLY A 49 -0.16 -3.41 17.33
N GLY A 50 -0.37 -2.29 16.65
CA GLY A 50 0.68 -1.64 15.87
C GLY A 50 1.70 -0.95 16.79
N PRO A 51 2.97 -0.80 16.39
CA PRO A 51 4.00 -0.14 17.18
C PRO A 51 3.59 1.24 17.72
N VAL A 52 2.91 2.06 16.91
CA VAL A 52 2.45 3.38 17.34
C VAL A 52 1.34 3.29 18.38
N PHE A 53 0.42 2.33 18.21
CA PHE A 53 -0.65 2.10 19.18
C PHE A 53 -0.07 1.72 20.54
N ILE A 54 0.83 0.73 20.58
CA ILE A 54 1.45 0.23 21.82
C ILE A 54 2.20 1.35 22.53
N MET A 55 3.02 2.11 21.79
CA MET A 55 3.76 3.23 22.36
C MET A 55 2.82 4.28 22.98
N LEU A 56 1.73 4.65 22.30
CA LEU A 56 0.76 5.61 22.86
C LEU A 56 0.06 5.04 24.10
N GLU A 57 -0.38 3.79 24.03
CA GLU A 57 -1.00 3.08 25.16
C GLU A 57 -0.08 3.05 26.38
N ASP A 58 1.20 2.74 26.19
CA ASP A 58 2.21 2.74 27.25
C ASP A 58 2.39 4.13 27.88
N VAL A 59 2.44 5.19 27.08
CA VAL A 59 2.54 6.57 27.58
C VAL A 59 1.33 6.92 28.44
N PHE A 60 0.11 6.61 27.97
CA PHE A 60 -1.11 6.89 28.73
C PHE A 60 -1.23 6.03 30.00
N ASN A 61 -0.84 4.76 29.94
CA ASN A 61 -0.81 3.89 31.12
C ASN A 61 0.18 4.40 32.17
N ASN A 62 1.37 4.80 31.76
CA ASN A 62 2.36 5.38 32.67
C ASN A 62 1.86 6.68 33.31
N LEU A 63 1.16 7.53 32.55
CA LEU A 63 0.53 8.72 33.09
C LEU A 63 -0.55 8.37 34.12
N ARG A 64 -1.43 7.40 33.81
CA ARG A 64 -2.45 6.90 34.72
C ARG A 64 -1.84 6.40 36.03
N TYR A 65 -0.81 5.55 35.97
CA TYR A 65 -0.15 5.03 37.17
C TYR A 65 0.45 6.14 38.03
N LYS A 66 1.07 7.15 37.42
CA LYS A 66 1.57 8.32 38.16
C LYS A 66 0.44 9.09 38.84
N MET A 67 -0.67 9.34 38.15
CA MET A 67 -1.81 10.04 38.73
C MET A 67 -2.45 9.25 39.87
N GLU A 68 -2.64 7.95 39.71
CA GLU A 68 -3.14 7.07 40.79
C GLU A 68 -2.22 7.09 42.00
N SER A 69 -0.89 7.05 41.78
CA SER A 69 0.07 7.12 42.88
C SER A 69 -0.01 8.43 43.67
N ILE A 70 -0.35 9.55 43.02
CA ILE A 70 -0.52 10.85 43.68
C ILE A 70 -1.85 10.92 44.44
N ILE A 71 -2.92 10.35 43.88
CA ILE A 71 -4.27 10.41 44.47
C ILE A 71 -4.38 9.51 45.71
N TYR A 72 -3.71 8.36 45.69
CA TYR A 72 -3.79 7.35 46.76
C TYR A 72 -2.57 7.36 47.71
N SER A 73 -1.66 8.32 47.57
CA SER A 73 -0.59 8.63 48.54
C SER A 73 -1.05 9.61 49.60
#